data_AF-F6D9T3-F1
#
_entry.id   AF-F6D9T3-F1
#
_cell.length_a   1.000
_cell.length_b   1.000
_cell.length_c   1.000
_cell.angle_alpha   90.00
_cell.angle_beta   90.00
_cell.angle_gamma   90.00
#
_symmetry.space_group_name_H-M   'P 1'
#
loop_
_entity.id
_entity.type
_entity.pdbx_description
1 polymer ?
#
loop_
_entity_poly.entity_id
_entity_poly.type
_entity_poly.pdbx_seq_one_letter_code
_entity_poly.pdbx_strand_id
1 'polypeptide(L)'
;MHDHLYHYTECGLDNVYLANGYEVVIEDGETYTSIHALDDLHAQIGHALTQKTSALTAQEFRFLRTELNLSQKALGDLLGVDGQTVARWEKGETTIPRTSDVILRAYYQETLQQDSHIALLLKSLSELDTNDTMNQLEFEKRDKHWVRKTA
;
A
#
# COMPACT_ATOMS: atom_id res chain seq x y z
N MET A 1 -25.41 23.86 15.39
CA MET A 1 -24.23 23.32 14.72
C MET A 1 -23.14 23.26 15.77
N HIS A 2 -22.78 22.08 16.27
CA HIS A 2 -21.57 21.95 17.07
C HIS A 2 -20.43 21.80 16.09
N ASP A 3 -19.70 22.90 15.93
CA ASP A 3 -18.64 23.14 14.96
C ASP A 3 -17.30 22.63 15.52
N HIS A 4 -17.24 21.34 15.85
CA HIS A 4 -16.01 20.71 16.33
C HIS A 4 -15.71 19.50 15.46
N LEU A 5 -14.59 19.56 14.76
CA LEU A 5 -14.01 18.43 14.08
C LEU A 5 -13.35 17.53 15.12
N TYR A 6 -13.59 16.21 15.05
CA TYR A 6 -12.83 15.24 15.82
C TYR A 6 -11.47 15.01 15.16
N HIS A 7 -10.38 15.24 15.88
CA HIS A 7 -9.04 14.96 15.39
C HIS A 7 -8.73 13.47 15.53
N TYR A 8 -8.82 12.73 14.42
CA TYR A 8 -8.68 11.29 14.40
C TYR A 8 -7.21 10.86 14.26
N THR A 9 -6.46 11.01 15.34
CA THR A 9 -5.02 10.67 15.38
C THR A 9 -4.76 9.17 15.50
N GLU A 10 -5.76 8.38 15.86
CA GLU A 10 -5.65 6.94 16.10
C GLU A 10 -5.40 6.16 14.80
N CYS A 11 -5.68 6.76 13.63
CA CYS A 11 -5.24 6.22 12.34
C CYS A 11 -3.73 6.38 12.08
N GLY A 12 -3.01 7.12 12.92
CA GLY A 12 -1.57 7.38 12.79
C GLY A 12 -1.21 8.53 11.84
N LEU A 13 -2.20 9.34 11.44
CA LEU A 13 -2.01 10.55 10.63
C LEU A 13 -2.40 11.80 11.42
N ASP A 14 -1.54 12.82 11.38
CA ASP A 14 -1.75 14.05 12.15
C ASP A 14 -2.79 15.00 11.51
N ASN A 15 -3.24 14.73 10.30
CA ASN A 15 -4.06 15.63 9.48
C ASN A 15 -5.45 15.09 9.12
N VAL A 16 -5.98 14.10 9.85
CA VAL A 16 -7.31 13.53 9.62
C VAL A 16 -8.31 14.07 10.65
N TYR A 17 -9.38 14.68 10.17
CA TYR A 17 -10.41 15.33 10.99
C TYR A 17 -11.81 14.90 10.53
N LEU A 18 -12.63 14.42 11.46
CA LEU A 18 -13.99 13.94 11.18
C LEU A 18 -15.01 15.01 11.54
N ALA A 19 -15.88 15.38 10.59
CA ALA A 19 -16.96 16.33 10.83
C ALA A 19 -18.20 15.69 11.48
N ASN A 20 -18.33 14.36 11.39
CA ASN A 20 -19.42 13.56 11.91
C ASN A 20 -19.03 12.06 11.91
N GLY A 21 -19.98 11.18 12.24
CA GLY A 21 -19.75 9.73 12.24
C GLY A 21 -18.95 9.23 13.45
N TYR A 22 -18.94 9.99 14.54
CA TYR A 22 -18.30 9.61 15.79
C TYR A 22 -19.18 9.96 17.00
N GLU A 23 -19.03 9.20 18.08
CA GLU A 23 -19.67 9.43 19.37
C GLU A 23 -18.59 9.54 20.43
N VAL A 24 -18.66 10.57 21.27
CA VAL A 24 -17.74 10.76 22.40
C VAL A 24 -18.54 10.64 23.68
N VAL A 25 -18.15 9.70 24.53
CA VAL A 25 -18.73 9.47 25.86
C VAL A 25 -17.66 9.75 26.90
N ILE A 26 -18.02 10.46 27.97
CA ILE A 26 -17.14 10.67 29.12
C ILE A 26 -17.74 9.92 30.30
N GLU A 27 -17.04 8.88 30.77
CA GLU A 27 -17.44 8.05 31.92
C GLU A 27 -16.27 8.00 32.91
N ASP A 28 -16.54 8.26 34.20
CA ASP A 28 -15.54 8.30 35.27
C ASP A 28 -14.29 9.18 35.01
N GLY A 29 -14.45 10.21 34.16
CA GLY A 29 -13.37 11.11 33.77
C GLY A 29 -12.50 10.60 32.61
N GLU A 30 -12.81 9.43 32.06
CA GLU A 30 -12.20 8.86 30.87
C GLU A 30 -13.04 9.17 29.62
N THR A 31 -12.38 9.49 28.52
CA THR A 31 -13.02 9.77 27.23
C THR A 31 -12.99 8.52 26.35
N TYR A 32 -14.16 8.08 25.92
CA TYR A 32 -14.37 6.97 25.00
C TYR A 32 -14.89 7.50 23.67
N THR A 33 -14.20 7.19 22.57
CA THR A 33 -14.64 7.54 21.22
C THR A 33 -15.04 6.29 20.45
N SER A 34 -16.24 6.31 19.87
CA SER A 34 -16.70 5.32 18.89
C SER A 34 -16.76 5.97 17.51
N ILE A 35 -16.25 5.28 16.48
CA ILE A 35 -16.25 5.75 15.09
C ILE A 35 -17.11 4.79 14.27
N HIS A 36 -18.07 5.36 13.56
CA HIS A 36 -18.97 4.60 12.69
C HIS A 36 -18.26 4.20 11.40
N ALA A 37 -18.54 3.00 10.90
CA ALA A 37 -18.02 2.48 9.62
C ALA A 37 -16.49 2.62 9.46
N LEU A 38 -15.74 2.23 10.50
CA LEU A 38 -14.29 2.39 10.57
C LEU A 38 -13.53 1.86 9.33
N ASP A 39 -13.92 0.68 8.83
CA ASP A 39 -13.29 0.07 7.65
C ASP A 39 -13.47 0.93 6.39
N ASP A 40 -14.66 1.52 6.20
CA ASP A 40 -14.93 2.42 5.07
C ASP A 40 -14.15 3.73 5.23
N LEU A 41 -14.11 4.30 6.44
CA LEU A 41 -13.32 5.49 6.73
C LEU A 41 -11.85 5.28 6.34
N HIS A 42 -11.25 4.16 6.76
CA HIS A 42 -9.88 3.82 6.44
C HIS A 42 -9.65 3.63 4.92
N ALA A 43 -10.58 2.96 4.22
CA ALA A 43 -10.53 2.82 2.77
C ALA A 43 -10.58 4.19 2.06
N GLN A 44 -11.42 5.12 2.53
CA GLN A 44 -11.50 6.48 1.97
C GLN A 44 -10.24 7.29 2.24
N ILE A 45 -9.66 7.21 3.44
CA ILE A 45 -8.37 7.86 3.76
C ILE A 45 -7.29 7.32 2.82
N GLY A 46 -7.15 6.00 2.71
CA GLY A 46 -6.16 5.38 1.84
C GLY A 46 -6.35 5.76 0.38
N HIS A 47 -7.60 5.75 -0.11
CA HIS A 47 -7.91 6.21 -1.47
C HIS A 47 -7.47 7.66 -1.69
N ALA A 48 -7.81 8.57 -0.78
CA ALA A 48 -7.43 9.98 -0.87
C ALA A 48 -5.90 10.17 -0.91
N LEU A 49 -5.15 9.41 -0.10
CA LEU A 49 -3.68 9.43 -0.12
C LEU A 49 -3.11 8.98 -1.47
N THR A 50 -3.72 7.97 -2.11
CA THR A 50 -3.27 7.52 -3.43
C THR A 50 -3.43 8.58 -4.52
N GLN A 51 -4.43 9.48 -4.38
CA GLN A 51 -4.71 10.55 -5.34
C GLN A 51 -3.87 11.83 -5.15
N LYS A 52 -3.03 11.90 -4.10
CA LYS A 52 -2.20 13.09 -3.83
C LYS A 52 -1.26 13.41 -5.00
N THR A 53 -1.13 14.69 -5.34
CA THR A 53 -0.15 15.15 -6.35
C THR A 53 1.27 15.28 -5.80
N SER A 54 1.40 15.50 -4.48
CA SER A 54 2.68 15.52 -3.77
C SER A 54 3.12 14.12 -3.36
N ALA A 55 4.40 13.97 -3.03
CA ALA A 55 4.94 12.73 -2.45
C ALA A 55 4.27 12.41 -1.10
N LEU A 56 4.18 11.12 -0.77
CA LEU A 56 3.70 10.69 0.53
C LEU A 56 4.68 11.13 1.62
N THR A 57 4.13 11.52 2.77
CA THR A 57 4.93 11.66 3.99
C THR A 57 5.28 10.28 4.55
N ALA A 58 6.20 10.25 5.52
CA ALA A 58 6.57 9.03 6.23
C ALA A 58 5.37 8.36 6.92
N GLN A 59 4.48 9.16 7.54
CA GLN A 59 3.26 8.67 8.19
C GLN A 59 2.25 8.12 7.17
N GLU A 60 2.07 8.80 6.04
CA GLU A 60 1.15 8.37 4.98
C GLU A 60 1.62 7.08 4.30
N PHE A 61 2.93 6.95 4.06
CA PHE A 61 3.53 5.72 3.53
C PHE A 61 3.32 4.55 4.51
N ARG A 62 3.52 4.81 5.80
CA ARG A 62 3.28 3.84 6.88
C ARG A 62 1.81 3.43 6.98
N PHE A 63 0.89 4.39 6.86
CA PHE A 63 -0.55 4.18 6.87
C PHE A 63 -0.92 3.19 5.77
N LEU A 64 -0.61 3.49 4.50
CA LEU A 64 -0.93 2.61 3.38
C LEU A 64 -0.34 1.19 3.53
N ARG A 65 0.90 1.06 4.01
CA ARG A 65 1.48 -0.27 4.28
C ARG A 65 0.66 -1.05 5.32
N THR A 66 0.26 -0.36 6.39
CA THR A 66 -0.44 -1.00 7.52
C THR A 66 -1.85 -1.42 7.12
N GLU A 67 -2.54 -0.60 6.33
CA GLU A 67 -3.84 -0.94 5.74
C GLU A 67 -3.77 -2.17 4.81
N LEU A 68 -2.64 -2.38 4.15
CA LEU A 68 -2.38 -3.60 3.36
C LEU A 68 -1.99 -4.82 4.21
N ASN A 69 -1.97 -4.68 5.54
CA ASN A 69 -1.50 -5.71 6.48
C ASN A 69 -0.08 -6.23 6.19
N LEU A 70 0.78 -5.39 5.59
CA LEU A 70 2.15 -5.77 5.27
C LEU A 70 3.09 -5.43 6.41
N SER A 71 4.01 -6.33 6.76
CA SER A 71 5.17 -5.96 7.59
C SER A 71 6.15 -5.08 6.81
N GLN A 72 7.05 -4.36 7.49
CA GLN A 72 8.13 -3.61 6.84
C GLN A 72 9.02 -4.52 5.98
N LYS A 73 9.26 -5.75 6.44
CA LYS A 73 9.97 -6.79 5.68
C LYS A 73 9.20 -7.16 4.41
N ALA A 74 7.91 -7.46 4.52
CA ALA A 74 7.10 -7.86 3.37
C ALA A 74 7.01 -6.76 2.30
N LEU A 75 6.87 -5.49 2.73
CA LEU A 75 6.92 -4.36 1.79
C LEU A 75 8.32 -4.17 1.20
N GLY A 76 9.38 -4.39 1.98
CA GLY A 76 10.75 -4.37 1.49
C GLY A 76 10.97 -5.40 0.39
N ASP A 77 10.56 -6.65 0.64
CA ASP A 77 10.65 -7.75 -0.31
C ASP A 77 9.85 -7.42 -1.61
N LEU A 78 8.64 -6.84 -1.50
CA LEU A 78 7.83 -6.36 -2.64
C LEU A 78 8.55 -5.27 -3.47
N LEU A 79 9.26 -4.36 -2.80
CA LEU A 79 9.93 -3.22 -3.43
C LEU A 79 11.39 -3.51 -3.82
N GLY A 80 11.90 -4.71 -3.53
CA GLY A 80 13.29 -5.08 -3.78
C GLY A 80 14.31 -4.35 -2.89
N VAL A 81 13.92 -4.00 -1.66
CA VAL A 81 14.79 -3.33 -0.66
C VAL A 81 14.74 -4.03 0.69
N ASP A 82 15.74 -3.82 1.54
CA ASP A 82 15.71 -4.37 2.89
C ASP A 82 14.62 -3.71 3.77
N GLY A 83 13.98 -4.48 4.65
CA GLY A 83 12.93 -3.99 5.54
C GLY A 83 13.37 -2.85 6.47
N GLN A 84 14.66 -2.78 6.85
CA GLN A 84 15.18 -1.63 7.59
C GLN A 84 15.17 -0.35 6.76
N THR A 85 15.32 -0.45 5.43
CA THR A 85 15.19 0.70 4.53
C THR A 85 13.78 1.27 4.61
N VAL A 86 12.76 0.41 4.56
CA VAL A 86 11.35 0.80 4.79
C VAL A 86 11.18 1.44 6.16
N ALA A 87 11.77 0.87 7.22
CA ALA A 87 11.69 1.43 8.56
C ALA A 87 12.29 2.85 8.65
N ARG A 88 13.40 3.12 7.95
CA ARG A 88 14.00 4.46 7.89
C ARG A 88 13.11 5.45 7.13
N TRP A 89 12.46 5.02 6.06
CA TRP A 89 11.47 5.84 5.34
C TRP A 89 10.29 6.23 6.23
N GLU A 90 9.72 5.27 6.96
CA GLU A 90 8.56 5.51 7.85
C GLU A 90 8.90 6.37 9.07
N LYS A 91 10.18 6.50 9.42
CA LYS A 91 10.67 7.42 10.44
C LYS A 91 11.08 8.79 9.89
N GLY A 92 11.07 8.96 8.57
CA GLY A 92 11.57 10.17 7.91
C GLY A 92 13.10 10.33 7.99
N GLU A 93 13.84 9.29 8.34
CA GLU A 93 15.32 9.32 8.43
C GLU A 93 15.97 9.36 7.05
N THR A 94 15.28 8.85 6.02
CA THR A 94 15.73 8.88 4.62
C THR A 94 14.56 9.14 3.68
N THR A 95 14.85 9.72 2.52
CA THR A 95 13.85 10.04 1.51
C THR A 95 13.25 8.77 0.90
N ILE A 96 11.92 8.73 0.80
CA ILE A 96 11.19 7.70 0.05
C ILE A 96 11.48 7.90 -1.44
N PRO A 97 12.03 6.91 -2.16
CA PRO A 97 12.18 6.99 -3.61
C PRO A 97 10.81 7.15 -4.29
N ARG A 98 10.72 8.02 -5.31
CA ARG A 98 9.48 8.25 -6.05
C ARG A 98 8.86 6.96 -6.59
N THR A 99 9.68 6.02 -7.02
CA THR A 99 9.22 4.71 -7.52
C THR A 99 8.55 3.90 -6.43
N SER A 100 9.11 3.84 -5.22
CA SER A 100 8.54 3.15 -4.08
C SER A 100 7.19 3.73 -3.66
N ASP A 101 7.07 5.06 -3.64
CA ASP A 101 5.81 5.77 -3.40
C ASP A 101 4.75 5.35 -4.45
N VAL A 102 5.07 5.50 -5.74
CA VAL A 102 4.15 5.17 -6.84
C VAL A 102 3.71 3.70 -6.81
N ILE A 103 4.62 2.76 -6.56
CA ILE A 103 4.30 1.33 -6.49
C ILE A 103 3.36 1.03 -5.32
N LEU A 104 3.62 1.59 -4.13
CA LEU A 104 2.76 1.38 -2.97
C LEU A 104 1.34 1.90 -3.22
N ARG A 105 1.20 3.08 -3.84
CA ARG A 105 -0.12 3.63 -4.20
C ARG A 105 -0.85 2.77 -5.22
N ALA A 106 -0.14 2.33 -6.27
CA ALA A 106 -0.73 1.47 -7.29
C ALA A 106 -1.21 0.14 -6.68
N TYR A 107 -0.39 -0.48 -5.83
CA TYR A 107 -0.76 -1.71 -5.13
C TYR A 107 -1.98 -1.51 -4.20
N TYR A 108 -2.02 -0.40 -3.46
CA TYR A 108 -3.19 -0.06 -2.64
C TYR A 108 -4.47 0.12 -3.48
N GLN A 109 -4.40 0.87 -4.58
CA GLN A 109 -5.55 1.08 -5.47
C GLN A 109 -6.07 -0.22 -6.08
N GLU A 110 -5.18 -1.16 -6.33
CA GLU A 110 -5.51 -2.46 -6.87
C GLU A 110 -6.24 -3.32 -5.83
N THR A 111 -5.87 -3.25 -4.55
CA THR A 111 -6.62 -3.94 -3.49
C THR A 111 -8.04 -3.41 -3.27
N LEU A 112 -8.32 -2.18 -3.72
CA LEU A 112 -9.68 -1.61 -3.68
C LEU A 112 -10.54 -2.02 -4.88
N GLN A 113 -9.94 -2.54 -5.96
CA GLN A 113 -10.65 -2.92 -7.18
C GLN A 113 -11.02 -4.40 -7.15
N GLN A 114 -12.27 -4.72 -7.52
CA GLN A 114 -12.74 -6.11 -7.61
C GLN A 114 -12.04 -6.91 -8.72
N ASP A 115 -11.50 -6.22 -9.75
CA ASP A 115 -10.82 -6.82 -10.91
C ASP A 115 -9.33 -6.41 -11.01
N SER A 116 -8.58 -6.56 -9.93
CA SER A 116 -7.16 -6.17 -9.87
C SER A 116 -6.27 -6.92 -10.88
N HIS A 117 -5.58 -6.18 -11.75
CA HIS A 117 -4.56 -6.69 -12.66
C HIS A 117 -3.19 -6.91 -11.98
N ILE A 118 -2.86 -6.15 -10.92
CA ILE A 118 -1.62 -6.34 -10.15
C ILE A 118 -1.68 -7.62 -9.32
N ALA A 119 -2.84 -8.01 -8.77
CA ALA A 119 -2.99 -9.29 -8.07
C ALA A 119 -2.69 -10.48 -9.00
N LEU A 120 -3.18 -10.42 -10.25
CA LEU A 120 -2.86 -11.41 -11.29
C LEU A 120 -1.37 -11.40 -11.66
N LEU A 121 -0.75 -10.22 -11.74
CA LEU A 121 0.68 -10.08 -12.02
C LEU A 121 1.55 -10.62 -10.87
N LEU A 122 1.25 -10.28 -9.62
CA LEU A 122 1.97 -10.76 -8.43
C LEU A 122 1.81 -12.27 -8.25
N LYS A 123 0.62 -12.81 -8.54
CA LYS A 123 0.40 -14.26 -8.60
C LYS A 123 1.29 -14.89 -9.67
N SER A 124 1.34 -14.31 -10.86
CA SER A 124 2.21 -14.76 -11.96
C SER A 124 3.70 -14.70 -11.57
N LEU A 125 4.13 -13.66 -10.85
CA LEU A 125 5.50 -13.51 -10.35
C LEU A 125 5.82 -14.55 -9.27
N SER A 126 4.88 -14.85 -8.36
CA SER A 126 5.05 -15.90 -7.34
C SER A 126 5.11 -17.31 -7.96
N GLU A 127 4.42 -17.52 -9.08
CA GLU A 127 4.46 -18.78 -9.83
C GLU A 127 5.81 -18.96 -10.57
N LEU A 128 6.52 -17.87 -10.89
CA LEU A 128 7.86 -17.94 -11.49
C LEU A 128 8.95 -18.44 -10.53
N ASP A 129 8.78 -18.24 -9.21
CA ASP A 129 9.71 -18.79 -8.20
C ASP A 129 9.60 -20.32 -8.04
N THR A 130 8.56 -20.95 -8.59
CA THR A 130 8.38 -22.41 -8.53
C THR A 130 8.94 -23.18 -9.73
N ASN A 131 9.44 -22.49 -10.76
CA ASN A 131 10.04 -23.15 -11.93
C ASN A 131 11.47 -22.69 -12.18
N ASP A 132 12.41 -23.47 -11.65
CA ASP A 132 13.78 -23.61 -12.16
C ASP A 132 13.76 -24.25 -13.57
N THR A 133 13.11 -23.59 -14.54
CA THR A 133 12.96 -24.13 -15.91
C THR A 133 12.99 -23.03 -16.97
N MET A 134 13.96 -22.12 -16.89
CA MET A 134 14.38 -21.29 -18.03
C MET A 134 15.90 -21.31 -18.24
N ASN A 135 16.59 -22.42 -17.93
CA ASN A 135 18.05 -22.47 -18.07
C ASN A 135 18.54 -22.53 -19.53
N GLN A 136 17.67 -22.81 -20.51
CA GLN A 136 18.07 -22.82 -21.92
C GLN A 136 16.95 -22.30 -22.84
N LEU A 137 17.18 -21.12 -23.42
CA LEU A 137 16.35 -20.56 -24.48
C LEU A 137 16.96 -20.92 -25.84
N GLU A 138 16.38 -21.93 -26.51
CA GLU A 138 16.77 -22.27 -27.87
C GLU A 138 15.90 -21.51 -28.88
N PHE A 139 16.56 -20.96 -29.90
CA PHE A 139 15.90 -20.28 -31.01
C PHE A 139 16.35 -20.90 -32.31
N GLU A 140 15.43 -21.03 -33.25
CA GLU A 140 15.75 -21.41 -34.62
C GLU A 140 15.29 -20.34 -35.60
N LYS A 141 16.06 -20.20 -36.68
CA LYS A 141 15.73 -19.26 -37.74
C LYS A 141 14.81 -19.95 -38.74
N ARG A 142 13.59 -19.44 -38.89
CA ARG A 142 12.65 -19.79 -39.98
C ARG A 142 12.47 -18.57 -40.86
N ASP A 143 12.90 -18.66 -42.12
CA ASP A 143 12.96 -17.55 -43.07
C ASP A 143 13.71 -16.32 -42.52
N LYS A 144 12.98 -15.23 -42.25
CA LYS A 144 13.48 -13.96 -41.70
C LYS A 144 13.20 -13.77 -40.20
N HIS A 145 12.59 -14.75 -39.54
CA HIS A 145 12.17 -14.63 -38.14
C HIS A 145 12.88 -15.66 -37.26
N TRP A 146 13.18 -15.23 -36.04
CA TRP A 146 13.60 -16.12 -34.96
C TRP A 146 12.36 -16.62 -34.25
N VAL A 147 12.25 -17.93 -34.12
CA VAL A 147 11.19 -18.58 -33.34
C VAL A 147 11.82 -19.36 -32.19
N ARG A 148 11.19 -19.28 -31.01
CA ARG A 148 11.60 -20.06 -29.84
C ARG A 148 11.29 -21.52 -30.11
N LYS A 149 12.29 -22.40 -29.96
CA LYS A 149 12.07 -23.83 -29.91
C LYS A 149 11.35 -24.15 -28.60
N THR A 150 10.14 -24.68 -28.71
CA THR A 150 9.47 -25.35 -27.61
C THR A 150 9.98 -26.79 -27.60
N ALA A 151 10.40 -27.27 -26.42
CA ALA A 151 10.83 -28.66 -26.23
C ALA A 151 9.66 -29.63 -26.47
#